data_AF-A0A9E5MZK2-F1
#
_entry.id   AF-A0A9E5MZK2-F1
#
_cell.length_a   1.000
_cell.length_b   1.000
_cell.length_c   1.000
_cell.angle_alpha   90.00
_cell.angle_beta   90.00
_cell.angle_gamma   90.00
#
_symmetry.space_group_name_H-M   'P 1'
#
loop_
_entity.id
_entity.type
_entity.pdbx_description
1 polymer ?
#
loop_
_entity_poly.entity_id
_entity_poly.type
_entity_poly.pdbx_seq_one_letter_code
_entity_poly.pdbx_strand_id
1 'polypeptide(L)' 'MAPGSNPLPASLTLSSGGVISGTTTVAGTFNFTVRVTDANGVFADQPLTLV' A
#
# COMPACT_ATOMS: atom_id res chain seq x y z
N MET A 1 8.16 -0.43 -15.03
CA MET A 1 7.88 -0.86 -13.64
C MET A 1 7.86 0.44 -12.82
N ALA A 2 6.71 0.94 -12.39
CA ALA A 2 6.65 2.22 -11.70
C ALA A 2 7.08 2.04 -10.23
N PRO A 3 7.97 2.89 -9.69
CA PRO A 3 8.29 2.87 -8.26
C PRO A 3 7.04 3.31 -7.47
N GLY A 4 6.56 2.47 -6.55
CA GLY A 4 5.33 2.72 -5.76
C GLY A 4 4.32 1.58 -5.76
N SER A 5 4.50 0.56 -6.60
CA SER A 5 3.70 -0.67 -6.55
C SER A 5 4.53 -1.81 -5.97
N ASN A 6 4.94 -1.72 -4.71
CA ASN A 6 5.23 -2.95 -3.98
C ASN A 6 3.86 -3.62 -3.80
N PRO A 7 3.62 -4.79 -4.40
CA PRO A 7 2.32 -5.42 -4.33
C PRO A 7 1.98 -5.61 -2.85
N LEU A 8 0.83 -5.10 -2.43
CA LEU A 8 0.26 -5.52 -1.16
C LEU A 8 0.27 -7.07 -1.14
N PRO A 9 0.43 -7.70 0.04
CA PRO A 9 0.20 -9.13 0.18
C PRO A 9 -1.11 -9.49 -0.54
N ALA A 10 -1.13 -10.56 -1.35
CA ALA A 10 -2.22 -10.85 -2.28
C ALA A 10 -3.63 -10.89 -1.65
N SER A 11 -3.71 -11.01 -0.32
CA SER A 11 -4.94 -11.00 0.48
C SER A 11 -5.44 -9.60 0.88
N LEU A 12 -4.72 -8.52 0.56
CA LEU A 12 -5.05 -7.14 0.92
C LEU A 12 -5.32 -6.30 -0.33
N THR A 13 -6.36 -5.48 -0.25
CA THR A 13 -6.82 -4.58 -1.32
C THR A 13 -6.82 -3.14 -0.83
N LEU A 14 -6.29 -2.22 -1.64
CA LEU A 14 -6.41 -0.78 -1.44
C LEU A 14 -7.58 -0.24 -2.28
N SER A 15 -8.57 0.34 -1.62
CA SER A 15 -9.67 1.04 -2.30
C SER A 15 -9.24 2.44 -2.77
N SER A 16 -9.95 2.98 -3.75
CA SER A 16 -9.75 4.36 -4.22
C SER A 16 -9.99 5.42 -3.14
N GLY A 17 -10.72 5.08 -2.07
CA GLY A 17 -10.92 5.93 -0.89
C GLY A 17 -9.78 5.89 0.12
N GLY A 18 -8.68 5.17 -0.16
CA GLY A 18 -7.53 5.05 0.75
C GLY A 18 -7.69 4.00 1.84
N VAL A 19 -8.75 3.19 1.81
CA VAL A 19 -8.95 2.10 2.77
C VAL A 19 -8.21 0.85 2.32
N ILE A 20 -7.35 0.31 3.19
CA ILE A 20 -6.72 -1.00 3.03
C ILE A 20 -7.57 -2.02 3.78
N SER A 21 -8.01 -3.07 3.08
CA SER A 21 -8.88 -4.10 3.64
C SER A 21 -8.53 -5.48 3.11
N GLY A 22 -8.85 -6.51 3.89
CA GLY A 22 -8.59 -7.90 3.56
C GLY A 22 -8.30 -8.70 4.82
N THR A 23 -8.08 -10.00 4.64
CA THR A 23 -7.78 -10.91 5.75
C THR A 23 -6.40 -11.52 5.53
N THR A 24 -5.46 -11.20 6.41
CA THR A 24 -4.14 -11.84 6.42
C THR A 24 -4.28 -13.28 6.93
N THR A 25 -4.16 -14.25 6.03
CA THR A 25 -4.18 -15.68 6.40
C THR A 25 -2.85 -16.17 6.96
N VAL A 26 -1.80 -15.35 6.86
CA VAL A 26 -0.46 -15.61 7.39
C VAL A 26 -0.17 -14.55 8.46
N ALA A 27 0.18 -15.00 9.66
CA ALA A 27 0.68 -14.12 10.70
C ALA A 27 2.10 -13.64 10.35
N GLY A 28 2.36 -12.35 10.46
CA GLY A 28 3.65 -11.77 10.16
C GLY A 28 3.57 -10.27 9.97
N THR A 29 4.73 -9.62 9.93
CA THR A 29 4.82 -8.18 9.63
C THR A 29 4.90 -7.97 8.12
N PHE A 30 3.98 -7.18 7.58
CA PHE A 30 3.95 -6.82 6.17
C PHE A 30 4.39 -5.37 6.01
N ASN A 31 5.56 -5.17 5.40
CA ASN A 31 6.07 -3.85 5.07
C ASN A 31 5.61 -3.47 3.66
N PHE A 32 5.03 -2.29 3.51
CA PHE A 32 4.62 -1.77 2.21
C PHE A 32 4.78 -0.25 2.17
N THR A 33 4.87 0.31 0.96
CA THR A 33 5.02 1.75 0.75
C THR A 33 3.76 2.28 0.09
N VAL A 34 3.17 3.31 0.66
CA VAL A 34 2.04 4.05 0.07
C VAL A 34 2.60 5.27 -0.64
N ARG A 35 2.14 5.50 -1.88
CA ARG A 35 2.42 6.73 -2.63
C ARG A 35 1.15 7.53 -2.78
N VAL A 36 1.21 8.80 -2.37
CA VAL A 36 0.19 9.80 -2.67
C VAL A 36 0.70 10.65 -3.82
N THR A 37 -0.10 10.81 -4.87
CA THR A 37 0.19 11.69 -6.01
C THR A 37 -0.88 12.77 -6.06
N ASP A 38 -0.47 14.04 -6.10
CA ASP A 38 -1.39 15.16 -6.26
C ASP A 38 -1.79 15.37 -7.74
N ALA A 39 -2.69 16.33 -7.99
CA ALA A 39 -3.15 16.63 -9.35
C ALA A 39 -2.04 17.20 -10.26
N ASN A 40 -0.94 17.69 -9.69
CA ASN A 40 0.21 18.23 -10.42
C ASN A 40 1.25 17.14 -10.73
N GLY A 41 1.01 15.89 -10.32
CA GLY A 41 1.94 14.78 -10.48
C GLY A 41 3.08 14.76 -9.45
N VAL A 42 3.03 15.64 -8.44
CA VAL A 42 3.95 15.60 -7.31
C VAL A 42 3.54 14.45 -6.41
N PHE A 43 4.51 13.67 -5.95
CA PHE A 43 4.24 12.53 -5.11
C PHE A 43 5.06 12.52 -3.83
N ALA A 44 4.50 11.90 -2.79
CA ALA A 44 5.19 11.55 -1.56
C ALA A 44 5.05 10.05 -1.32
N ASP A 45 6.13 9.42 -0.89
CA ASP A 45 6.13 8.04 -0.43
C ASP A 45 6.19 7.97 1.10
N GLN A 46 5.43 7.04 1.67
CA GLN A 46 5.42 6.76 3.09
C GLN A 46 5.55 5.24 3.29
N PRO A 47 6.58 4.77 4.00
CA PRO A 47 6.63 3.38 4.45
C PRO A 47 5.62 3.15 5.58
N LEU A 48 4.89 2.04 5.51
CA LEU A 48 3.97 1.55 6.54
C LEU A 48 4.22 0.07 6.83
N THR A 49 3.81 -0.34 8.02
CA THR A 49 3.88 -1.72 8.49
C THR A 49 2.50 -2.17 8.96
N LEU A 50 2.11 -3.38 8.58
CA LEU A 50 0.98 -4.08 9.15
C LEU A 50 1.51 -5.21 10.02
N VAL A 51 1.08 -5.26 11.28
CA VAL A 51 1.49 -6.24 12.30
C VAL A 51 0.31 -7.06 12.77
#